data_AF-A0A956J0C3-F1
#
_entry.id   AF-A0A956J0C3-F1
#
_cell.length_a   1.000
_cell.length_b   1.000
_cell.length_c   1.000
_cell.angle_alpha   90.00
_cell.angle_beta   90.00
_cell.angle_gamma   90.00
#
_symmetry.space_group_name_H-M   'P 1'
#
loop_
_entity.id
_entity.type
_entity.pdbx_description
1 polymer ?
#
loop_
_entity_poly.entity_id
_entity_poly.type
_entity_poly.pdbx_seq_one_letter_code
_entity_poly.pdbx_strand_id
1 'polypeptide(L)'
;MPRIFYSDPEVTVGWKARWHVSSLAPVLTLTSLTLFNEFVLKDSFEAYRPGCDETNQGGPNCQSFGSPSSHSFAAFSGLGHGAAVFLFDTTKWSNGRFNGGSFAGHVAVPAVFSLITAIGRGAGDFNSADQIVIGGGMGLGFGFLTGMTYALMARPECGYSGAMVCW
;
A
#
# COMPACT_ATOMS: atom_id res chain seq x y z
N MET A 1 8.25 -40.09 -16.19
CA MET A 1 7.90 -40.04 -14.76
C MET A 1 6.94 -38.88 -14.56
N PRO A 2 5.70 -39.10 -14.09
CA PRO A 2 4.85 -37.99 -13.71
C PRO A 2 5.56 -37.26 -12.57
N ARG A 3 5.93 -36.00 -12.78
CA ARG A 3 6.42 -35.18 -11.68
C ARG A 3 5.20 -34.88 -10.83
N ILE A 4 5.06 -35.61 -9.73
CA ILE A 4 4.16 -35.26 -8.64
C ILE A 4 4.65 -33.88 -8.17
N PHE A 5 3.93 -32.83 -8.58
CA PHE A 5 4.17 -31.49 -8.10
C PHE A 5 3.80 -31.51 -6.62
N TYR A 6 4.81 -31.49 -5.75
CA TYR A 6 4.62 -31.16 -4.34
C TYR A 6 4.21 -29.68 -4.28
N SER A 7 2.94 -29.40 -4.62
CA SER A 7 2.26 -28.24 -4.08
C SER A 7 2.08 -28.56 -2.60
N ASP A 8 3.05 -28.20 -1.79
CA ASP A 8 2.73 -27.77 -0.44
C ASP A 8 2.45 -26.26 -0.54
N PRO A 9 1.22 -25.87 -0.95
CA PRO A 9 0.85 -24.47 -0.98
C PRO A 9 0.86 -23.86 0.44
N GLU A 10 0.95 -24.70 1.47
CA GLU A 10 0.95 -24.33 2.88
C GLU A 10 2.19 -23.52 3.30
N VAL A 11 3.33 -23.66 2.61
CA VAL A 11 4.59 -23.11 3.13
C VAL A 11 4.96 -21.74 2.54
N THR A 12 4.57 -21.42 1.29
CA THR A 12 5.22 -20.29 0.57
C THR A 12 4.39 -19.52 -0.46
N VAL A 13 3.08 -19.78 -0.59
CA VAL A 13 2.25 -19.19 -1.68
C VAL A 13 2.01 -17.68 -1.50
N GLY A 14 2.09 -17.15 -0.28
CA GLY A 14 1.93 -15.70 -0.05
C GLY A 14 3.21 -14.86 -0.21
N TRP A 15 4.38 -15.40 0.14
CA TRP A 15 5.63 -14.59 0.19
C TRP A 15 6.58 -14.83 -0.98
N LYS A 16 6.77 -16.06 -1.46
CA LYS A 16 7.69 -16.33 -2.59
C LYS A 16 7.05 -16.11 -3.96
N ALA A 17 5.74 -16.26 -4.07
CA ALA A 17 5.02 -16.27 -5.33
C ALA A 17 4.59 -14.90 -5.87
N ARG A 18 4.91 -13.82 -5.15
CA ARG A 18 4.52 -12.45 -5.52
C ARG A 18 5.69 -11.52 -5.83
N TRP A 19 6.90 -12.07 -5.95
CA TRP A 19 8.09 -11.35 -6.45
C TRP A 19 8.22 -11.59 -7.95
N HIS A 20 7.38 -10.93 -8.73
CA HIS A 20 7.38 -10.97 -10.19
C HIS A 20 7.47 -9.56 -10.75
N VAL A 21 7.89 -9.39 -12.02
CA VAL A 21 7.85 -8.09 -12.72
C VAL A 21 6.44 -7.49 -12.70
N SER A 22 5.39 -8.31 -12.58
CA SER A 22 4.01 -7.87 -12.41
C SER A 22 3.75 -7.06 -11.14
N SER A 23 4.65 -7.05 -10.15
CA SER A 23 4.57 -6.15 -9.00
C SER A 23 4.88 -4.69 -9.36
N LEU A 24 5.48 -4.43 -10.54
CA LEU A 24 5.70 -3.08 -11.03
C LEU A 24 4.37 -2.36 -11.32
N ALA A 25 3.38 -3.07 -11.83
CA ALA A 25 2.06 -2.50 -12.12
C ALA A 25 1.38 -1.91 -10.87
N PRO A 26 1.18 -2.65 -9.76
CA PRO A 26 0.62 -2.06 -8.54
C PRO A 26 1.52 -0.97 -7.96
N VAL A 27 2.85 -1.09 -8.03
CA VAL A 27 3.76 -0.03 -7.57
C VAL A 27 3.57 1.27 -8.36
N LEU A 28 3.52 1.19 -9.69
CA LEU A 28 3.29 2.36 -10.56
C LEU A 28 1.89 2.95 -10.37
N THR A 29 0.87 2.11 -10.17
CA THR A 29 -0.49 2.56 -9.88
C THR A 29 -0.54 3.33 -8.57
N LEU A 30 0.01 2.78 -7.48
CA LEU A 30 0.01 3.44 -6.17
C LEU A 30 0.88 4.69 -6.17
N THR A 31 2.00 4.68 -6.91
CA THR A 31 2.84 5.88 -7.10
C THR A 31 2.07 6.96 -7.83
N SER A 32 1.39 6.62 -8.94
CA SER A 32 0.56 7.56 -9.70
C SER A 32 -0.57 8.14 -8.85
N LEU A 33 -1.25 7.30 -8.05
CA LEU A 33 -2.29 7.76 -7.13
C LEU A 33 -1.74 8.67 -6.02
N THR A 34 -0.53 8.41 -5.55
CA THR A 34 0.15 9.27 -4.58
C THR A 34 0.49 10.63 -5.18
N LEU A 35 0.98 10.66 -6.43
CA LEU A 35 1.25 11.91 -7.15
C LEU A 35 -0.06 12.67 -7.43
N PHE A 36 -1.12 11.97 -7.81
CA PHE A 36 -2.45 12.56 -7.94
C PHE A 36 -2.94 13.17 -6.61
N ASN A 37 -2.67 12.51 -5.49
CA ASN A 37 -2.96 13.08 -4.18
C ASN A 37 -2.17 14.38 -3.93
N GLU A 38 -0.87 14.39 -4.24
CA GLU A 38 -0.01 15.56 -4.01
C GLU A 38 -0.39 16.76 -4.88
N PHE A 39 -0.68 16.53 -6.17
CA PHE A 39 -0.82 17.61 -7.16
C PHE A 39 -2.26 17.97 -7.50
N VAL A 40 -3.24 17.14 -7.16
CA VAL A 40 -4.65 17.39 -7.53
C VAL A 40 -5.53 17.46 -6.30
N LEU A 41 -5.47 16.45 -5.42
CA LEU A 41 -6.36 16.41 -4.26
C LEU A 41 -6.04 17.51 -3.26
N LYS A 42 -4.75 17.77 -2.99
CA LYS A 42 -4.36 18.81 -2.03
C LYS A 42 -4.89 20.19 -2.37
N ASP A 43 -4.80 20.56 -3.64
CA ASP A 43 -5.29 21.84 -4.12
C ASP A 43 -6.83 21.90 -4.17
N SER A 44 -7.51 20.76 -4.14
CA SER A 44 -8.98 20.70 -4.09
C SER A 44 -9.54 20.82 -2.67
N PHE A 45 -8.80 20.37 -1.65
CA PHE A 45 -9.24 20.44 -0.24
C PHE A 45 -8.81 21.72 0.46
N GLU A 46 -7.74 22.37 -0.03
CA GLU A 46 -7.22 23.66 0.45
C GLU A 46 -6.97 23.73 1.98
N ALA A 47 -6.74 22.59 2.62
CA ALA A 47 -6.52 22.54 4.06
C ALA A 47 -5.08 22.94 4.39
N TYR A 48 -4.93 23.99 5.20
CA TYR A 48 -3.62 24.52 5.59
C TYR A 48 -2.81 23.55 6.45
N ARG A 49 -1.48 23.59 6.29
CA ARG A 49 -0.57 22.88 7.19
C ARG A 49 -0.56 23.55 8.58
N PRO A 50 -0.12 22.84 9.63
CA PRO A 50 0.09 23.46 10.94
C PRO A 50 0.97 24.72 10.82
N GLY A 51 0.50 25.85 11.35
CA GLY A 51 1.19 27.14 11.29
C GLY A 51 1.03 27.93 9.98
N CYS A 52 0.29 27.39 9.00
CA CYS A 52 -0.05 28.10 7.76
C CYS A 52 -1.50 28.62 7.79
N ASP A 53 -1.75 29.71 7.09
CA ASP A 53 -3.05 30.35 6.91
C ASP A 53 -3.11 31.09 5.55
N GLU A 54 -4.23 31.76 5.28
CA GLU A 54 -4.44 32.55 4.06
C GLU A 54 -3.38 33.63 3.83
N THR A 55 -2.76 34.15 4.90
CA THR A 55 -1.83 35.28 4.82
C THR A 55 -0.41 34.86 4.48
N ASN A 56 -0.04 33.61 4.76
CA ASN A 56 1.30 33.07 4.53
C ASN A 56 1.35 31.91 3.52
N GLN A 57 0.20 31.48 2.98
CA GLN A 57 0.11 30.48 1.93
C GLN A 57 0.89 30.92 0.68
N GLY A 58 1.72 30.02 0.15
CA GLY A 58 2.67 30.32 -0.94
C GLY A 58 4.01 30.90 -0.45
N GLY A 59 4.14 31.22 0.83
CA GLY A 59 5.37 31.65 1.48
C GLY A 59 6.34 30.50 1.79
N PRO A 60 7.55 30.81 2.27
CA PRO A 60 8.51 29.79 2.70
C PRO A 60 7.90 28.93 3.82
N ASN A 61 8.01 27.59 3.67
CA ASN A 61 7.40 26.54 4.51
C ASN A 61 5.87 26.33 4.36
N CYS A 62 5.14 27.22 3.68
CA CYS A 62 3.70 27.12 3.42
C CYS A 62 3.36 27.07 1.92
N GLN A 63 4.26 26.48 1.10
CA GLN A 63 4.11 26.46 -0.36
C GLN A 63 2.97 25.57 -0.86
N SER A 64 2.55 24.57 -0.09
CA SER A 64 1.46 23.68 -0.49
C SER A 64 0.58 23.28 0.68
N PHE A 65 -0.66 22.90 0.36
CA PHE A 65 -1.64 22.44 1.34
C PHE A 65 -1.21 21.13 2.04
N GLY A 66 -1.82 20.89 3.20
CA GLY A 66 -1.54 19.76 4.08
C GLY A 66 -2.42 18.55 3.83
N SER A 67 -3.72 18.74 3.57
CA SER A 67 -4.67 17.63 3.36
C SER A 67 -4.87 17.30 1.89
N PRO A 68 -4.88 16.02 1.49
CA PRO A 68 -4.61 14.83 2.31
C PRO A 68 -3.10 14.60 2.44
N SER A 69 -2.64 14.07 3.56
CA SER A 69 -1.20 13.79 3.76
C SER A 69 -0.72 12.72 2.77
N SER A 70 0.06 13.11 1.76
CA SER A 70 0.57 12.18 0.73
C SER A 70 1.51 11.11 1.27
N HIS A 71 2.26 11.42 2.32
CA HIS A 71 3.13 10.43 2.97
C HIS A 71 2.29 9.36 3.67
N SER A 72 1.23 9.80 4.37
CA SER A 72 0.27 8.89 4.99
C SER A 72 -0.48 8.10 3.94
N PHE A 73 -0.92 8.74 2.85
CA PHE A 73 -1.54 8.07 1.70
C PHE A 73 -0.64 6.96 1.15
N ALA A 74 0.61 7.29 0.81
CA ALA A 74 1.55 6.32 0.25
C ALA A 74 1.80 5.14 1.21
N ALA A 75 2.11 5.42 2.47
CA ALA A 75 2.47 4.39 3.43
C ALA A 75 1.28 3.47 3.75
N PHE A 76 0.09 4.04 3.97
CA PHE A 76 -1.12 3.25 4.20
C PHE A 76 -1.61 2.54 2.93
N SER A 77 -1.32 3.05 1.73
CA SER A 77 -1.60 2.32 0.50
C SER A 77 -0.76 1.06 0.34
N GLY A 78 0.51 1.10 0.76
CA GLY A 78 1.35 -0.08 0.86
C GLY A 78 0.76 -1.11 1.84
N LEU A 79 0.34 -0.66 3.03
CA LEU A 79 -0.34 -1.50 4.01
C LEU A 79 -1.64 -2.10 3.45
N GLY A 80 -2.50 -1.27 2.85
CA GLY A 80 -3.76 -1.74 2.27
C GLY A 80 -3.54 -2.78 1.17
N HIS A 81 -2.55 -2.54 0.30
CA HIS A 81 -2.18 -3.48 -0.75
C HIS A 81 -1.74 -4.83 -0.18
N GLY A 82 -0.79 -4.83 0.75
CA GLY A 82 -0.33 -6.05 1.40
C GLY A 82 -1.43 -6.76 2.18
N ALA A 83 -2.27 -6.03 2.93
CA ALA A 83 -3.40 -6.60 3.66
C ALA A 83 -4.40 -7.31 2.74
N ALA A 84 -4.73 -6.70 1.60
CA ALA A 84 -5.58 -7.35 0.61
C ALA A 84 -4.91 -8.60 0.04
N VAL A 85 -3.65 -8.50 -0.38
CA VAL A 85 -2.88 -9.64 -0.90
C VAL A 85 -2.91 -10.81 0.07
N PHE A 86 -2.58 -10.56 1.34
CA PHE A 86 -2.59 -11.57 2.39
C PHE A 86 -3.98 -12.19 2.57
N LEU A 87 -5.03 -11.36 2.65
CA LEU A 87 -6.40 -11.83 2.87
C LEU A 87 -6.88 -12.71 1.73
N PHE A 88 -6.69 -12.28 0.48
CA PHE A 88 -7.14 -13.02 -0.69
C PHE A 88 -6.30 -14.28 -0.93
N ASP A 89 -5.00 -14.28 -0.66
CA ASP A 89 -4.19 -15.51 -0.67
C ASP A 89 -4.60 -16.51 0.40
N THR A 90 -4.87 -16.03 1.60
CA THR A 90 -5.28 -16.88 2.70
C THR A 90 -6.62 -17.53 2.39
N THR A 91 -7.61 -16.73 1.95
CA THR A 91 -8.99 -17.18 1.75
C THR A 91 -9.20 -17.96 0.45
N LYS A 92 -8.66 -17.49 -0.68
CA LYS A 92 -8.91 -18.08 -2.00
C LYS A 92 -7.92 -19.18 -2.35
N TRP A 93 -6.64 -18.99 -2.04
CA TRP A 93 -5.56 -19.84 -2.55
C TRP A 93 -4.99 -20.79 -1.50
N SER A 94 -5.22 -20.52 -0.20
CA SER A 94 -4.70 -21.33 0.92
C SER A 94 -5.78 -22.04 1.74
N ASN A 95 -7.04 -22.06 1.26
CA ASN A 95 -8.19 -22.66 1.97
C ASN A 95 -8.35 -22.18 3.43
N GLY A 96 -8.06 -20.89 3.67
CA GLY A 96 -8.14 -20.28 5.00
C GLY A 96 -6.95 -20.53 5.93
N ARG A 97 -5.91 -21.23 5.47
CA ARG A 97 -4.72 -21.50 6.29
C ARG A 97 -3.84 -20.27 6.46
N PHE A 98 -3.64 -19.88 7.72
CA PHE A 98 -2.83 -18.72 8.08
C PHE A 98 -1.33 -19.01 7.95
N ASN A 99 -0.58 -18.09 7.33
CA ASN A 99 0.87 -18.16 7.22
C ASN A 99 1.52 -16.94 7.88
N GLY A 100 2.29 -17.17 8.95
CA GLY A 100 2.91 -16.10 9.73
C GLY A 100 3.95 -15.28 8.96
N GLY A 101 4.72 -15.90 8.06
CA GLY A 101 5.70 -15.18 7.24
C GLY A 101 5.03 -14.24 6.23
N SER A 102 3.97 -14.71 5.59
CA SER A 102 3.15 -13.90 4.69
C SER A 102 2.46 -12.75 5.43
N PHE A 103 1.87 -13.02 6.60
CA PHE A 103 1.28 -11.98 7.44
C PHE A 103 2.31 -10.93 7.88
N ALA A 104 3.49 -11.37 8.35
CA ALA A 104 4.53 -10.46 8.80
C ALA A 104 4.96 -9.50 7.69
N GLY A 105 5.20 -10.05 6.49
CA GLY A 105 5.71 -9.28 5.38
C GLY A 105 4.68 -8.39 4.66
N HIS A 106 3.43 -8.83 4.57
CA HIS A 106 2.36 -8.07 3.87
C HIS A 106 1.53 -7.18 4.80
N VAL A 107 1.47 -7.48 6.09
CA VAL A 107 0.62 -6.74 7.04
C VAL A 107 1.45 -6.12 8.15
N ALA A 108 2.16 -6.93 8.95
CA ALA A 108 2.76 -6.42 10.19
C ALA A 108 3.85 -5.38 9.92
N VAL A 109 4.81 -5.68 9.04
CA VAL A 109 5.91 -4.76 8.70
C VAL A 109 5.39 -3.48 8.04
N PRO A 110 4.51 -3.54 7.00
CA PRO A 110 3.88 -2.34 6.46
C PRO A 110 3.07 -1.54 7.48
N ALA A 111 2.39 -2.19 8.42
CA ALA A 111 1.62 -1.51 9.46
C ALA A 111 2.52 -0.73 10.43
N VAL A 112 3.66 -1.29 10.80
CA VAL A 112 4.65 -0.59 11.63
C VAL A 112 5.21 0.62 10.88
N PHE A 113 5.59 0.46 9.61
CA PHE A 113 6.14 1.58 8.83
C PHE A 113 5.10 2.66 8.51
N SER A 114 3.83 2.30 8.27
CA SER A 114 2.76 3.28 8.09
C SER A 114 2.49 4.06 9.37
N LEU A 115 2.53 3.41 10.53
CA LEU A 115 2.41 4.07 11.82
C LEU A 115 3.60 5.01 12.09
N ILE A 116 4.83 4.55 11.86
CA ILE A 116 6.04 5.41 11.99
C ILE A 116 5.91 6.64 11.08
N THR A 117 5.42 6.44 9.86
CA THR A 117 5.19 7.55 8.92
C THR A 117 4.15 8.53 9.47
N ALA A 118 2.98 8.05 9.92
CA ALA A 118 1.95 8.90 10.52
C ALA A 118 2.49 9.70 11.72
N ILE A 119 3.18 9.03 12.65
CA ILE A 119 3.76 9.68 13.82
C ILE A 119 4.82 10.71 13.40
N GLY A 120 5.71 10.36 12.47
CA GLY A 120 6.75 11.27 11.99
C GLY A 120 6.19 12.52 11.31
N ARG A 121 5.06 12.39 10.59
CA ARG A 121 4.38 13.54 9.97
C ARG A 121 3.71 14.44 11.00
N GLY A 122 3.11 13.86 12.04
CA GLY A 122 2.48 14.61 13.12
C GLY A 122 3.51 15.30 14.04
N ALA A 123 4.54 14.57 14.46
CA ALA A 123 5.56 15.09 15.38
C ALA A 123 6.47 16.16 14.76
N GLY A 124 6.59 16.18 13.42
CA GLY A 124 7.35 17.21 12.71
C GLY A 124 6.52 18.45 12.32
N ASP A 125 5.30 18.59 12.83
CA ASP A 125 4.35 19.66 12.48
C ASP A 125 4.11 19.82 10.97
N PHE A 126 4.33 18.74 10.20
CA PHE A 126 4.16 18.78 8.76
C PHE A 126 2.71 18.58 8.33
N ASN A 127 1.93 17.86 9.16
CA ASN A 127 0.52 17.55 8.93
C ASN A 127 -0.20 17.44 10.27
N SER A 128 -1.44 17.93 10.32
CA SER A 128 -2.32 17.70 11.47
C SER A 128 -2.92 16.29 11.45
N ALA A 129 -3.45 15.85 12.60
CA ALA A 129 -3.94 14.48 12.78
C ALA A 129 -5.06 14.09 11.82
N ASP A 130 -5.98 15.01 11.53
CA ASP A 130 -7.06 14.86 10.54
C ASP A 130 -6.50 14.64 9.12
N GLN A 131 -5.49 15.41 8.72
CA GLN A 131 -4.86 15.27 7.40
C GLN A 131 -4.16 13.93 7.23
N ILE A 132 -3.56 13.43 8.31
CA ILE A 132 -2.92 12.11 8.38
C ILE A 132 -3.98 11.02 8.29
N VAL A 133 -5.07 11.13 9.04
CA VAL A 133 -6.15 10.13 9.06
C VAL A 133 -6.88 10.07 7.72
N ILE A 134 -7.20 11.21 7.11
CA ILE A 134 -7.85 11.26 5.79
C ILE A 134 -6.91 10.68 4.73
N GLY A 135 -5.66 11.14 4.66
CA GLY A 135 -4.68 10.63 3.70
C GLY A 135 -4.44 9.13 3.89
N GLY A 136 -4.22 8.70 5.14
CA GLY A 136 -4.01 7.29 5.50
C GLY A 136 -5.22 6.42 5.20
N GLY A 137 -6.44 6.86 5.51
CA GLY A 137 -7.68 6.14 5.23
C GLY A 137 -7.92 5.96 3.73
N MET A 138 -7.75 7.02 2.94
CA MET A 138 -7.83 6.95 1.49
C MET A 138 -6.76 6.02 0.92
N GLY A 139 -5.51 6.19 1.36
CA GLY A 139 -4.39 5.34 0.97
C GLY A 139 -4.69 3.87 1.23
N LEU A 140 -5.13 3.52 2.44
CA LEU A 140 -5.49 2.15 2.82
C LEU A 140 -6.58 1.58 1.91
N GLY A 141 -7.63 2.35 1.60
CA GLY A 141 -8.70 1.93 0.70
C GLY A 141 -8.22 1.66 -0.73
N PHE A 142 -7.51 2.60 -1.35
CA PHE A 142 -6.98 2.42 -2.72
C PHE A 142 -5.92 1.32 -2.79
N GLY A 143 -5.06 1.23 -1.77
CA GLY A 143 -4.13 0.15 -1.57
C GLY A 143 -4.84 -1.20 -1.57
N PHE A 144 -5.87 -1.33 -0.74
CA PHE A 144 -6.65 -2.57 -0.61
C PHE A 144 -7.31 -2.97 -1.94
N LEU A 145 -7.95 -2.05 -2.65
CA LEU A 145 -8.54 -2.33 -3.96
C LEU A 145 -7.50 -2.78 -4.99
N THR A 146 -6.33 -2.13 -5.00
CA THR A 146 -5.23 -2.48 -5.90
C THR A 146 -4.66 -3.85 -5.56
N GLY A 147 -4.47 -4.14 -4.27
CA GLY A 147 -3.98 -5.44 -3.78
C GLY A 147 -4.96 -6.58 -4.02
N MET A 148 -6.26 -6.33 -3.84
CA MET A 148 -7.32 -7.27 -4.19
C MET A 148 -7.28 -7.60 -5.68
N THR A 149 -7.26 -6.57 -6.53
CA THR A 149 -7.22 -6.74 -7.99
C THR A 149 -5.98 -7.52 -8.41
N TYR A 150 -4.82 -7.14 -7.86
CA TYR A 150 -3.57 -7.87 -8.08
C TYR A 150 -3.67 -9.33 -7.64
N ALA A 151 -4.22 -9.60 -6.46
CA ALA A 151 -4.35 -10.96 -5.92
C ALA A 151 -5.35 -11.86 -6.64
N LEU A 152 -6.35 -11.27 -7.29
CA LEU A 152 -7.34 -12.00 -8.06
C LEU A 152 -6.84 -12.30 -9.48
N MET A 153 -6.06 -11.40 -10.07
CA MET A 153 -5.51 -11.52 -11.42
C MET A 153 -4.21 -12.31 -11.47
N ALA A 154 -3.26 -12.01 -10.58
CA ALA A 154 -1.98 -12.70 -10.51
C ALA A 154 -2.09 -13.96 -9.64
N ARG A 155 -2.18 -15.13 -10.28
CA ARG A 155 -2.16 -16.41 -9.57
C ARG A 155 -0.80 -16.62 -8.90
N PRO A 156 -0.76 -17.13 -7.67
CA PRO A 156 0.50 -17.35 -6.96
C PRO A 156 1.29 -18.56 -7.47
N GLU A 157 0.75 -19.31 -8.44
CA GLU A 157 1.41 -20.46 -9.07
C GLU A 157 2.58 -20.02 -10.00
N CYS A 158 2.57 -18.76 -10.42
CA CYS A 158 3.53 -18.16 -11.35
C CYS A 158 4.99 -18.19 -10.88
N GLY A 159 5.22 -18.13 -9.57
CA GLY A 159 6.55 -18.21 -8.96
C GLY A 159 7.22 -19.56 -9.14
N TYR A 160 6.42 -20.61 -9.33
CA TYR A 160 6.88 -22.00 -9.28
C TYR A 160 6.99 -22.65 -10.66
N SER A 161 6.36 -22.07 -11.69
CA SER A 161 6.37 -22.63 -13.05
C SER A 161 7.50 -22.11 -13.94
N GLY A 162 8.37 -21.23 -13.43
CA GLY A 162 9.52 -20.69 -14.18
C GLY A 162 9.16 -19.61 -15.21
N ALA A 163 7.90 -19.18 -15.28
CA ALA A 163 7.49 -18.04 -16.09
C ALA A 163 7.72 -16.74 -15.29
N MET A 164 8.77 -15.99 -15.63
CA MET A 164 9.02 -14.66 -15.03
C MET A 164 7.95 -13.61 -15.37
N VAL A 165 7.10 -13.89 -16.35
CA VAL A 165 5.99 -13.04 -16.80
C VAL A 165 4.71 -13.87 -16.76
N CYS A 166 3.77 -13.44 -15.94
CA CYS A 166 2.40 -13.96 -15.92
C CYS A 166 1.44 -12.85 -16.30
N TRP A 167 0.65 -13.11 -17.34
CA TRP A 167 -0.48 -12.30 -17.79
C TRP A 167 -1.78 -12.97 -17.38
#